data_AF-A0A7W1NXZ5-F1
#
_entry.id   AF-A0A7W1NXZ5-F1
#
_cell.length_a   1.000
_cell.length_b   1.000
_cell.length_c   1.000
_cell.angle_alpha   90.00
_cell.angle_beta   90.00
_cell.angle_gamma   90.00
#
_symmetry.space_group_name_H-M   'P 1'
#
loop_
_entity.id
_entity.type
_entity.pdbx_description
1 polymer ?
#
loop_
_entity_poly.entity_id
_entity_poly.type
_entity_poly.pdbx_seq_one_letter_code
_entity_poly.pdbx_strand_id
1 'polypeptide(L)'
;SSPPVKHPCFMGVDMATYKELIAHKMDIPAICEHIGADSLDYLSLPGMLTSIQETVGFENTYCTACFSGVYPIKIPDWLFAESRDKMLFEGVWGT
;
A
#
# COMPACT_ATOMS: atom_id res chain seq x y z
N SER A 1 -7.85 -0.80 -11.42
CA SER A 1 -7.54 0.44 -10.68
C SER A 1 -7.65 0.19 -9.18
N SER A 2 -6.94 0.97 -8.36
CA SER A 2 -6.92 0.82 -6.90
C SER A 2 -6.90 2.18 -6.20
N PRO A 3 -7.15 2.22 -4.88
CA PRO A 3 -6.77 3.33 -4.02
C PRO A 3 -5.25 3.55 -4.02
N PRO A 4 -4.78 4.71 -3.55
CA PRO A 4 -3.36 4.98 -3.41
C PRO A 4 -2.71 3.99 -2.43
N VAL A 5 -1.63 3.34 -2.84
CA VAL A 5 -0.84 2.46 -1.98
C VAL A 5 0.04 3.32 -1.08
N LYS A 6 -0.30 3.37 0.20
CA LYS A 6 0.36 4.22 1.21
C LYS A 6 1.19 3.44 2.21
N HIS A 7 0.99 2.12 2.29
CA HIS A 7 1.66 1.30 3.29
C HIS A 7 2.25 0.01 2.66
N PRO A 8 3.43 -0.44 3.12
CA PRO A 8 4.03 -1.70 2.69
C PRO A 8 3.18 -2.89 3.12
N CYS A 9 3.22 -3.99 2.39
CA CYS A 9 2.53 -5.20 2.79
C CYS A 9 3.38 -6.03 3.77
N PHE A 10 2.75 -6.59 4.79
CA PHE A 10 3.34 -7.58 5.71
C PHE A 10 2.64 -8.93 5.66
N MET A 11 1.70 -9.09 4.71
CA MET A 11 0.87 -10.28 4.52
C MET A 11 1.41 -11.17 3.38
N GLY A 12 2.66 -10.98 2.95
CA GLY A 12 3.31 -11.84 1.96
C GLY A 12 3.30 -11.33 0.51
N VAL A 13 2.76 -10.14 0.24
CA VAL A 13 2.90 -9.48 -1.08
C VAL A 13 4.20 -8.66 -1.07
N ASP A 14 5.06 -8.84 -2.07
CA ASP A 14 6.24 -7.98 -2.23
C ASP A 14 5.82 -6.55 -2.60
N MET A 15 6.06 -5.61 -1.69
CA MET A 15 5.75 -4.20 -1.87
C MET A 15 6.93 -3.34 -1.44
N ALA A 16 6.98 -2.14 -2.02
CA ALA A 16 7.99 -1.15 -1.70
C ALA A 16 7.89 -0.65 -0.25
N THR A 17 8.97 -0.08 0.27
CA THR A 17 9.05 0.55 1.60
C THR A 17 8.36 1.91 1.62
N TYR A 18 8.12 2.46 2.82
CA TYR A 18 7.57 3.82 2.96
C TYR A 18 8.40 4.89 2.23
N LYS A 19 9.73 4.72 2.16
CA LYS A 19 10.62 5.61 1.40
C LYS A 19 10.34 5.60 -0.10
N GLU A 20 9.86 4.49 -0.62
CA GLU A 20 9.69 4.26 -2.06
C GLU A 20 8.24 4.46 -2.52
N LEU A 21 7.27 4.42 -1.61
CA LEU A 21 5.85 4.61 -1.92
C LEU A 21 5.54 6.11 -2.15
N ILE A 22 5.34 6.49 -3.41
CA ILE A 22 5.04 7.89 -3.78
C ILE A 22 3.78 8.43 -3.09
N ALA A 23 2.72 7.62 -2.99
CA ALA A 23 1.46 8.05 -2.38
C ALA A 23 1.46 8.06 -0.85
N HIS A 24 2.52 7.54 -0.22
CA HIS A 24 2.81 7.78 1.20
C HIS A 24 3.40 9.16 1.43
N LYS A 25 4.16 9.68 0.47
CA LYS A 25 4.94 10.92 0.58
C LYS A 25 4.28 12.15 -0.01
N MET A 26 3.40 11.95 -0.98
CA MET A 26 2.81 13.01 -1.79
C MET A 26 1.28 12.89 -1.81
N ASP A 27 0.61 14.03 -1.90
CA ASP A 27 -0.81 14.08 -2.20
C ASP A 27 -1.08 13.93 -3.71
N ILE A 28 -2.34 13.75 -4.10
CA ILE A 28 -2.71 13.46 -5.49
C ILE A 28 -2.23 14.56 -6.47
N PRO A 29 -2.40 15.87 -6.18
CA PRO A 29 -1.88 16.92 -7.05
C PRO A 29 -0.36 16.84 -7.24
N ALA A 30 0.41 16.64 -6.16
CA ALA A 30 1.86 16.53 -6.25
C ALA A 30 2.30 15.27 -7.01
N ILE A 31 1.59 14.14 -6.86
CA ILE A 31 1.87 12.93 -7.65
C ILE A 31 1.61 13.20 -9.14
N CYS A 32 0.49 13.84 -9.47
CA CYS A 32 0.10 14.17 -10.85
C CYS A 32 1.18 15.01 -11.54
N GLU A 33 1.67 16.05 -10.85
CA GLU A 33 2.77 16.89 -11.31
C GLU A 33 4.07 16.07 -11.45
N HIS A 34 4.41 15.27 -10.44
CA HIS A 34 5.63 14.47 -10.42
C HIS A 34 5.74 13.50 -11.60
N ILE A 35 4.62 12.90 -12.00
CA ILE A 35 4.59 11.96 -13.14
C ILE A 35 4.36 12.66 -14.49
N GLY A 36 4.10 13.97 -14.50
CA GLY A 36 3.85 14.75 -15.71
C GLY A 36 2.53 14.43 -16.41
N ALA A 37 1.50 14.04 -15.64
CA ALA A 37 0.17 13.75 -16.19
C ALA A 37 -0.71 15.00 -16.26
N ASP A 38 -1.62 15.05 -17.24
CA ASP A 38 -2.63 16.11 -17.34
C ASP A 38 -3.68 16.00 -16.21
N SER A 39 -3.98 14.79 -15.75
CA SER A 39 -4.85 14.50 -14.62
C SER A 39 -4.51 13.16 -13.97
N LEU A 40 -4.87 13.01 -12.69
CA LEU A 40 -4.69 11.78 -11.93
C LEU A 40 -5.82 11.62 -10.92
N ASP A 41 -6.47 10.46 -10.96
CA ASP A 41 -7.44 10.03 -9.97
C ASP A 41 -7.18 8.59 -9.54
N TYR A 42 -7.38 8.32 -8.25
CA TYR A 42 -7.38 6.97 -7.69
C TYR A 42 -8.81 6.49 -7.45
N LEU A 43 -9.01 5.17 -7.48
CA LEU A 43 -10.29 4.61 -7.05
C LEU A 43 -10.45 4.82 -5.54
N SER A 44 -11.64 5.24 -5.09
CA SER A 44 -11.88 5.35 -3.64
C SER A 44 -11.86 3.96 -3.00
N LEU A 45 -11.33 3.85 -1.77
CA LEU A 45 -11.34 2.58 -1.03
C LEU A 45 -12.76 2.03 -0.86
N PRO A 46 -13.78 2.82 -0.47
CA PRO A 46 -15.17 2.35 -0.43
C PRO A 46 -15.66 1.89 -1.80
N GLY A 47 -15.40 2.64 -2.87
CA GLY A 47 -15.84 2.29 -4.22
C GLY A 47 -15.25 0.96 -4.69
N MET A 48 -13.95 0.73 -4.44
CA MET A 48 -13.30 -0.55 -4.74
C MET A 48 -13.95 -1.72 -3.99
N LEU A 49 -14.22 -1.56 -2.69
CA LEU A 49 -14.81 -2.60 -1.86
C LEU A 49 -16.25 -2.94 -2.30
N THR A 50 -17.06 -1.92 -2.60
CA THR A 50 -18.42 -2.10 -3.14
C THR A 50 -18.39 -2.91 -4.43
N SER A 51 -17.53 -2.55 -5.39
CA SER A 51 -17.44 -3.28 -6.66
C SER A 51 -17.06 -4.74 -6.50
N ILE A 52 -16.17 -5.07 -5.56
CA ILE A 52 -15.79 -6.46 -5.28
C ILE A 52 -16.97 -7.21 -4.63
N GLN A 53 -17.64 -6.59 -3.66
CA GLN A 53 -18.77 -7.21 -2.97
C GLN A 53 -19.91 -7.55 -3.92
N GLU A 54 -20.26 -6.63 -4.83
CA GLU A 54 -21.29 -6.84 -5.85
C GLU A 54 -20.95 -7.98 -6.82
N THR A 55 -19.66 -8.24 -7.05
CA THR A 55 -19.21 -9.26 -8.01
C THR A 55 -19.08 -10.64 -7.38
N VAL A 56 -18.53 -10.72 -6.16
CA VAL A 56 -18.13 -11.98 -5.51
C VAL A 56 -19.21 -12.52 -4.55
N GLY A 57 -20.12 -11.67 -4.08
CA GLY A 57 -21.29 -12.09 -3.30
C GLY A 57 -21.00 -12.61 -1.88
N PHE A 58 -19.77 -12.45 -1.36
CA PHE A 58 -19.39 -12.82 0.00
C PHE A 58 -19.17 -11.57 0.88
N GLU A 59 -19.76 -11.56 2.07
CA GLU A 59 -19.48 -10.58 3.15
C GLU A 59 -18.14 -10.86 3.85
N ASN A 60 -17.06 -11.04 3.08
CA ASN A 60 -15.73 -11.25 3.65
C ASN A 60 -15.03 -9.90 3.86
N THR A 61 -14.39 -9.75 5.02
CA THR A 61 -13.54 -8.60 5.31
C THR A 61 -12.23 -8.73 4.52
N TYR A 62 -12.06 -7.91 3.49
CA TYR A 62 -10.83 -7.90 2.69
C TYR A 62 -9.69 -7.22 3.44
N CYS A 63 -8.46 -7.71 3.25
CA CYS A 63 -7.28 -6.99 3.72
C CYS A 63 -7.13 -5.69 2.92
N THR A 64 -7.17 -4.55 3.60
CA THR A 64 -7.01 -3.21 2.99
C THR A 64 -5.74 -2.50 3.45
N ALA A 65 -4.86 -3.20 4.17
CA ALA A 65 -3.75 -2.62 4.91
C ALA A 65 -2.83 -1.74 4.06
N CYS A 66 -2.55 -2.14 2.81
CA CYS A 66 -1.68 -1.36 1.92
C CYS A 66 -2.26 0.03 1.56
N PHE A 67 -3.57 0.21 1.70
CA PHE A 67 -4.29 1.47 1.46
C PHE A 67 -4.67 2.19 2.75
N SER A 68 -5.12 1.45 3.77
CA SER A 68 -5.70 1.99 5.02
C SER A 68 -4.72 2.06 6.19
N GLY A 69 -3.63 1.30 6.13
CA GLY A 69 -2.69 1.13 7.24
C GLY A 69 -3.21 0.23 8.36
N VAL A 70 -4.44 -0.31 8.24
CA VAL A 70 -5.05 -1.18 9.24
C VAL A 70 -4.77 -2.64 8.88
N TYR A 71 -3.88 -3.26 9.64
CA TYR A 71 -3.49 -4.67 9.45
C TYR A 71 -4.40 -5.60 10.27
N PRO A 72 -4.73 -6.80 9.74
CA PRO A 72 -5.58 -7.77 10.44
C PRO A 72 -4.88 -8.45 11.62
N ILE A 73 -3.57 -8.24 11.78
CA ILE A 73 -2.74 -8.76 12.87
C ILE A 73 -1.88 -7.65 13.43
N LYS A 74 -1.41 -7.83 14.68
CA LYS A 74 -0.44 -6.91 15.28
C LYS A 74 0.91 -7.03 14.57
N ILE A 75 1.39 -5.93 14.03
CA ILE A 75 2.69 -5.83 13.38
C ILE A 75 3.69 -5.20 14.35
N PRO A 76 4.88 -5.77 14.53
CA PRO A 76 5.96 -5.15 15.29
C PRO A 76 6.29 -3.74 14.80
N ASP A 77 6.42 -2.77 15.71
CA ASP A 77 6.62 -1.35 15.37
C ASP A 77 7.84 -1.10 14.49
N TRP A 78 8.90 -1.90 14.65
CA TRP A 78 10.12 -1.78 13.84
C TRP A 78 9.90 -2.05 12.35
N LEU A 79 8.86 -2.81 11.98
CA LEU A 79 8.49 -2.99 10.57
C LEU A 79 7.88 -1.74 9.96
N PHE A 80 7.39 -0.79 10.77
CA PHE A 80 6.89 0.48 10.29
C PHE A 80 7.96 1.56 10.15
N ALA A 81 9.22 1.26 10.51
CA ALA A 81 10.28 2.24 10.48
C ALA A 81 10.52 2.75 9.05
N GLU A 82 10.43 4.07 8.85
CA GLU A 82 10.72 4.74 7.57
C GLU A 82 12.16 4.44 7.10
N SER A 83 13.09 4.29 8.04
CA SER A 83 14.49 4.00 7.73
C SER A 83 14.73 2.58 7.19
N ARG A 84 13.74 1.67 7.26
CA ARG A 84 13.90 0.28 6.86
C ARG A 84 14.20 0.15 5.36
N ASP A 85 15.27 -0.56 5.03
CA ASP A 85 15.58 -0.90 3.65
C ASP A 85 14.89 -2.21 3.24
N LYS A 86 14.50 -2.32 1.97
CA LYS A 86 13.75 -3.46 1.42
C LYS A 86 14.50 -4.78 1.63
N MET A 87 15.82 -4.73 1.48
CA MET A 87 16.72 -5.88 1.51
C MET A 87 17.40 -6.09 2.86
N LEU A 88 16.71 -5.77 3.96
CA LEU A 88 17.25 -5.90 5.33
C LEU A 88 17.83 -7.29 5.63
N PHE A 89 17.37 -8.33 4.92
CA PHE A 89 17.79 -9.71 5.11
C PHE A 89 18.74 -10.25 4.03
N GLU A 90 19.09 -9.50 2.98
CA GLU A 90 20.04 -10.01 1.96
C GLU A 90 21.40 -10.36 2.56
N GLY A 91 21.87 -9.58 3.55
CA GLY A 91 23.10 -9.89 4.30
C GLY A 91 22.97 -11.05 5.30
N VAL A 92 21.77 -11.55 5.56
CA VAL A 92 21.51 -12.67 6.48
C VAL A 92 21.58 -14.02 5.75
N TRP A 93 21.35 -14.04 4.44
CA TRP A 93 21.33 -15.26 3.64
C TRP A 93 22.66 -15.64 2.98
N GLY A 94 23.75 -14.92 3.29
CA GLY A 94 25.13 -15.34 3.02
C GLY A 94 25.55 -15.25 1.55
N THR A 95 26.37 -14.25 1.26
CA THR A 95 27.46 -14.32 0.27
C THR A 95 28.79 -14.08 0.96
#